data_AF-A0A3N6Z6F9-F1
#
_entry.id   AF-A0A3N6Z6F9-F1
#
_cell.length_a   1.000
_cell.length_b   1.000
_cell.length_c   1.000
_cell.angle_alpha   90.00
_cell.angle_beta   90.00
_cell.angle_gamma   90.00
#
_symmetry.space_group_name_H-M   'P 1'
#
loop_
_entity.id
_entity.type
_entity.pdbx_description
1 polymer ?
#
loop_
_entity_poly.entity_id
_entity_poly.type
_entity_poly.pdbx_seq_one_letter_code
_entity_poly.pdbx_strand_id
1 'polypeptide(L)' 'MSDSDDVLDAGEAIARLERWEAHGGAWQLLDDGASTGRARVALLRCDGGEEVGRLASDDAQFRHWLASREKIGGDG' A
#
# COMPACT_ATOMS: atom_id res chain seq x y z
N MET A 1 -11.59 14.10 16.84
CA MET A 1 -11.16 12.75 16.42
C MET A 1 -11.14 12.75 14.91
N SER A 2 -10.08 13.30 14.29
CA SER A 2 -9.82 13.04 12.88
C SER A 2 -9.17 11.67 12.81
N ASP A 3 -9.86 10.72 12.22
CA ASP A 3 -9.29 9.42 11.89
C ASP A 3 -8.09 9.65 10.97
N SER A 4 -6.98 8.98 11.30
CA SER A 4 -5.64 9.18 10.76
C SER A 4 -5.50 8.60 9.33
N ASP A 5 -6.23 9.18 8.37
CA ASP A 5 -6.01 8.96 6.93
C ASP A 5 -5.21 10.14 6.37
N ASP A 6 -4.01 10.36 6.89
CA ASP A 6 -3.05 11.26 6.24
C ASP A 6 -2.64 10.59 4.93
N VAL A 7 -3.20 11.12 3.84
CA VAL A 7 -2.86 10.69 2.49
C VAL A 7 -1.42 11.09 2.22
N LEU A 8 -0.55 10.11 2.03
CA LEU A 8 0.87 10.32 1.85
C LEU A 8 1.19 10.60 0.38
N ASP A 9 2.17 11.46 0.13
CA ASP A 9 2.77 11.58 -1.20
C ASP A 9 3.38 10.24 -1.64
N ALA A 10 3.49 10.03 -2.96
CA ALA A 10 3.98 8.77 -3.50
C ALA A 10 5.35 8.35 -2.92
N GLY A 11 6.28 9.29 -2.76
CA GLY A 11 7.63 8.98 -2.28
C GLY A 11 7.65 8.45 -0.84
N GLU A 12 6.84 9.04 0.04
CA GLU A 12 6.77 8.60 1.43
C GLU A 12 6.04 7.27 1.55
N ALA A 13 4.94 7.11 0.80
CA ALA A 13 4.18 5.87 0.71
C ALA A 13 5.05 4.69 0.28
N ILE A 14 5.81 4.85 -0.82
CA ILE A 14 6.73 3.83 -1.33
C ILE A 14 7.84 3.54 -0.31
N ALA A 15 8.51 4.58 0.21
CA ALA A 15 9.61 4.39 1.16
C ALA A 15 9.14 3.72 2.47
N ARG A 16 7.86 3.88 2.84
CA ARG A 16 7.28 3.19 3.99
C ARG A 16 7.02 1.72 3.70
N LEU A 17 6.47 1.38 2.53
CA LEU A 17 6.29 -0.01 2.10
C LEU A 17 7.63 -0.75 1.94
N GLU A 18 8.61 -0.14 1.28
CA GLU A 18 9.93 -0.77 1.11
C GLU A 18 10.61 -1.04 2.45
N ARG A 19 10.52 -0.10 3.39
CA ARG A 19 11.00 -0.33 4.77
C ARG A 19 10.21 -1.44 5.45
N TRP A 20 8.88 -1.47 5.29
CA TRP A 20 8.03 -2.51 5.88
C TRP A 20 8.45 -3.91 5.39
N GLU A 21 8.61 -4.08 4.09
CA GLU A 21 9.11 -5.32 3.48
C GLU A 21 10.53 -5.67 3.95
N ALA A 22 11.41 -4.68 4.07
CA ALA A 22 12.77 -4.88 4.58
C ALA A 22 12.80 -5.40 6.03
N HIS A 23 11.77 -5.08 6.82
CA HIS A 23 11.56 -5.63 8.17
C HIS A 23 10.85 -7.01 8.18
N GLY A 24 10.57 -7.59 7.00
CA GLY A 24 9.82 -8.84 6.86
C GLY A 24 8.31 -8.68 7.00
N GLY A 25 7.81 -7.44 6.97
CA GLY A 25 6.39 -7.15 6.98
C GLY A 25 5.77 -7.39 5.60
N ALA A 26 4.59 -8.01 5.58
CA ALA A 26 3.81 -8.14 4.36
C ALA A 26 2.85 -6.95 4.21
N TRP A 27 2.45 -6.64 2.98
CA TRP A 27 1.39 -5.67 2.72
C TRP A 27 0.44 -6.23 1.67
N GLN A 28 -0.80 -5.76 1.68
CA GLN A 28 -1.83 -6.18 0.76
C GLN A 28 -2.54 -4.97 0.18
N LEU A 29 -2.75 -4.96 -1.14
CA LEU A 29 -3.55 -3.92 -1.76
C LEU A 29 -5.03 -4.11 -1.38
N LEU A 30 -5.65 -3.03 -0.90
CA LEU A 30 -7.07 -2.99 -0.60
C LEU A 30 -7.84 -2.30 -1.73
N ASP A 31 -7.29 -1.22 -2.28
CA ASP A 31 -7.85 -0.45 -3.39
C ASP A 31 -6.68 0.09 -4.22
N ASP A 32 -6.69 -0.12 -5.53
CA ASP A 32 -5.66 0.42 -6.42
C ASP A 32 -5.93 1.89 -6.80
N GLY A 33 -7.08 2.44 -6.40
CA GLY A 33 -7.47 3.81 -6.70
C GLY A 33 -7.98 4.02 -8.13
N ALA A 34 -8.17 3.00 -8.96
CA ALA A 34 -8.74 3.17 -10.31
C ALA A 34 -10.15 3.81 -10.28
N SER A 35 -10.96 3.45 -9.29
CA SER A 35 -12.35 3.95 -9.19
C SER A 35 -12.47 5.15 -8.24
N THR A 36 -11.64 5.20 -7.20
CA THR A 36 -11.75 6.21 -6.12
C THR A 36 -10.74 7.35 -6.27
N GLY A 37 -9.72 7.19 -7.11
CA GLY A 37 -8.56 8.09 -7.19
C GLY A 37 -7.58 7.94 -6.03
N ARG A 38 -7.83 7.05 -5.06
CA ARG A 38 -6.98 6.86 -3.87
C ARG A 38 -6.61 5.40 -3.69
N ALA A 39 -5.34 5.08 -3.88
CA ALA A 39 -4.83 3.76 -3.56
C ALA A 39 -4.70 3.58 -2.05
N ARG A 40 -5.05 2.39 -1.58
CA ARG A 40 -5.01 1.99 -0.18
C ARG A 40 -4.41 0.61 -0.04
N VAL A 41 -3.46 0.48 0.88
CA VAL A 41 -2.79 -0.77 1.23
C VAL A 41 -2.90 -1.03 2.73
N ALA A 42 -3.06 -2.29 3.10
CA ALA A 42 -2.96 -2.77 4.46
C ALA A 42 -1.53 -3.24 4.73
N LEU A 43 -0.97 -2.83 5.86
CA LEU A 43 0.27 -3.37 6.40
C LEU A 43 -0.08 -4.56 7.29
N LEU A 44 0.42 -5.73 6.95
CA LEU A 44 0.18 -6.99 7.63
C LEU A 44 1.38 -7.39 8.48
N ARG A 45 1.11 -7.94 9.66
CA ARG A 45 2.15 -8.55 10.50
C ARG A 45 2.71 -9.80 9.83
N CYS A 46 4.03 -9.99 9.97
CA CYS A 46 4.75 -11.19 9.53
C CYS A 46 4.20 -12.49 10.17
N ASP A 47 3.76 -12.43 11.42
CA ASP A 47 3.49 -13.62 12.25
C ASP A 47 2.03 -14.14 12.16
N GLY A 48 1.11 -13.39 11.55
CA GLY A 48 -0.31 -13.76 11.60
C GLY A 48 -1.24 -13.07 10.61
N GLY A 49 -0.73 -12.25 9.69
CA GLY A 49 -1.59 -11.58 8.70
C GLY A 49 -2.57 -10.57 9.29
N GLU A 50 -2.40 -10.17 10.55
CA GLU A 50 -3.21 -9.13 11.16
C GLU A 50 -2.82 -7.76 10.59
N GLU A 51 -3.81 -6.94 10.28
CA GLU A 51 -3.58 -5.56 9.85
C GLU A 51 -3.10 -4.73 11.05
N VAL A 52 -1.90 -4.16 10.91
CA VAL A 52 -1.29 -3.27 11.92
C VAL A 52 -1.28 -1.82 11.52
N GLY A 53 -1.54 -1.54 10.25
CA GLY A 53 -1.64 -0.18 9.75
C GLY A 53 -2.26 -0.16 8.37
N ARG A 54 -2.78 1.00 8.01
CA ARG A 54 -3.22 1.30 6.64
C ARG A 54 -2.42 2.45 6.12
N LEU A 55 -2.18 2.42 4.82
CA LEU A 55 -1.50 3.47 4.11
C LEU A 55 -2.33 3.84 2.89
N ALA A 56 -2.59 5.12 2.72
CA ALA A 56 -3.37 5.67 1.63
C ALA A 56 -2.56 6.71 0.87
N SER A 57 -2.71 6.75 -0.45
CA SER A 57 -2.11 7.76 -1.31
C SER A 57 -3.03 8.04 -2.51
N ASP A 58 -3.32 9.30 -2.80
CA ASP A 58 -4.05 9.71 -4.01
C ASP A 58 -3.14 9.89 -5.23
N ASP A 59 -1.85 9.72 -5.00
CA ASP A 59 -0.80 10.05 -5.93
C ASP A 59 -0.70 9.03 -7.07
N ALA A 60 -0.63 9.50 -8.31
CA ALA A 60 -0.60 8.63 -9.49
C ALA A 60 0.66 7.75 -9.54
N GLN A 61 1.78 8.26 -9.02
CA GLN A 61 3.04 7.53 -8.99
C GLN A 61 2.97 6.32 -8.03
N PHE A 62 2.32 6.45 -6.88
CA PHE A 62 2.12 5.33 -5.96
C PHE A 62 1.28 4.22 -6.60
N ARG A 63 0.18 4.60 -7.27
CA ARG A 63 -0.68 3.67 -7.99
C ARG A 63 0.07 2.89 -9.07
N HIS A 64 0.92 3.58 -9.85
CA HIS A 64 1.74 2.92 -10.86
C HIS A 64 2.75 1.94 -10.26
N TRP A 65 3.37 2.32 -9.14
CA TRP A 65 4.29 1.45 -8.40
C TRP A 65 3.61 0.18 -7.88
N LEU A 66 2.39 0.31 -7.32
CA LEU A 66 1.60 -0.83 -6.85
C LEU A 66 1.22 -1.76 -8.00
N ALA A 67 0.77 -1.21 -9.13
CA ALA A 67 0.42 -1.98 -10.32
C ALA A 67 1.61 -2.78 -10.87
N SER A 68 2.85 -2.28 -10.71
CA SER A 68 4.06 -3.01 -11.09
C SER A 68 4.37 -4.20 -10.17
N ARG A 69 3.87 -4.20 -8.92
CA ARG A 69 4.14 -5.24 -7.92
C ARG A 69 3.04 -6.30 -7.83
N GLU A 70 1.79 -5.92 -8.02
CA GLU A 70 0.66 -6.87 -8.07
C GLU A 70 0.69 -7.76 -9.33
N LYS A 71 1.32 -7.28 -10.41
CA LYS A 71 1.42 -8.01 -11.69
C LYS A 71 2.28 -9.28 -11.65
N ILE A 72 2.72 -9.74 -10.48
CA ILE A 72 3.44 -11.01 -10.31
C ILE A 72 2.46 -12.21 -10.19
N GLY A 73 1.14 -11.99 -10.35
CA GLY A 73 0.11 -13.04 -10.28
C GLY A 73 -0.83 -13.16 -11.49
N GLY A 74 -0.50 -12.65 -12.68
CA GLY A 74 -1.41 -12.64 -13.82
C GLY A 74 -0.71 -12.75 -15.19
N ASP A 75 -0.09 -13.90 -15.45
CA ASP A 75 0.02 -14.41 -16.82
C ASP A 75 -1.10 -15.46 -16.99
N GLY A 76 -2.04 -15.18 -17.88
CA GLY A 76 -3.23 -16.00 -18.15
C GLY A 76 -4.29 -15.23 -18.92
#